data_AF-B5RKQ5-F1
#
_entry.id   AF-B5RKQ5-F1
#
_cell.length_a   1.000
_cell.length_b   1.000
_cell.length_c   1.000
_cell.angle_alpha   90.00
_cell.angle_beta   90.00
_cell.angle_gamma   90.00
#
_symmetry.space_group_name_H-M   'P 1'
#
loop_
_entity.id
_entity.type
_entity.pdbx_description
1 polymer ?
#
loop_
_entity_poly.entity_id
_entity_poly.type
_entity_poly.pdbx_seq_one_letter_code
_entity_poly.pdbx_strand_id
1 'polypeptide(L)'
;MLKNYAFVKTSIHTVGMTLKSPPLASIPGISDASQACDKISARLRYGIIPRPEGVNRLNAILWLARMREAGIHGQSSATAHELGRLNVLLGQVSGVLKACWIYRGWEASRASTIVSILLIIPAFLVFWLALYVGGTILVCSVSMALFLGVGIVVNLWIKDPVGLFWSLYSYIPLYAIIYM
;
A
#
# COMPACT_ATOMS: atom_id res chain seq x y z
N MET A 1 8.57 -3.98 -8.50
CA MET A 1 8.68 -2.65 -7.88
C MET A 1 9.33 -1.59 -8.78
N LEU A 2 10.47 -1.88 -9.44
CA LEU A 2 11.19 -0.91 -10.30
C LEU A 2 10.36 -0.27 -11.43
N LYS A 3 9.54 -1.05 -12.15
CA LYS A 3 8.67 -0.53 -13.23
C LYS A 3 7.66 0.49 -12.71
N ASN A 4 7.03 0.21 -11.56
CA ASN A 4 6.06 1.10 -10.93
C ASN A 4 6.73 2.39 -10.44
N TYR A 5 7.96 2.29 -9.92
CA TYR A 5 8.73 3.45 -9.48
C TYR A 5 9.14 4.37 -10.64
N ALA A 6 9.61 3.78 -11.75
CA ALA A 6 9.91 4.52 -12.97
C ALA A 6 8.67 5.23 -13.52
N PHE A 7 7.52 4.55 -13.55
CA PHE A 7 6.25 5.16 -13.92
C PHE A 7 5.91 6.37 -13.02
N VAL A 8 5.96 6.21 -11.69
CA VAL A 8 5.67 7.31 -10.75
C VAL A 8 6.60 8.51 -10.98
N LYS A 9 7.90 8.26 -11.18
CA LYS A 9 8.90 9.30 -11.42
C LYS A 9 8.64 10.06 -12.71
N THR A 10 8.44 9.36 -13.81
CA THR A 10 8.17 9.97 -15.12
C THR A 10 6.84 10.73 -15.11
N SER A 11 5.79 10.11 -14.55
CA SER A 11 4.46 10.70 -14.45
C SER A 11 4.44 12.01 -13.65
N ILE A 12 5.06 12.05 -12.47
CA ILE A 12 5.12 13.29 -11.66
C ILE A 12 5.99 14.36 -12.33
N HIS A 13 7.07 13.97 -13.00
CA HIS A 13 7.88 14.91 -13.77
C HIS A 13 7.10 15.52 -14.95
N THR A 14 6.39 14.69 -15.71
CA THR A 14 5.55 15.15 -16.82
C THR A 14 4.49 16.12 -16.32
N VAL A 15 3.75 15.78 -15.25
CA VAL A 15 2.76 16.69 -14.65
C VAL A 15 3.41 18.02 -14.25
N GLY A 16 4.54 17.98 -13.54
CA GLY A 16 5.25 19.20 -13.13
C GLY A 16 5.65 20.09 -14.31
N MET A 17 6.13 19.51 -15.41
CA MET A 17 6.49 20.25 -16.63
C MET A 17 5.27 20.82 -17.34
N THR A 18 4.18 20.05 -17.47
CA THR A 18 2.95 20.50 -18.15
C THR A 18 2.25 21.63 -17.38
N LEU A 19 2.32 21.62 -16.05
CA LEU A 19 1.79 22.71 -15.22
C LEU A 19 2.59 24.01 -15.35
N LYS A 20 3.88 23.94 -15.74
CA LYS A 20 4.74 25.10 -15.98
C LYS A 20 4.57 25.68 -17.39
N SER A 21 4.00 24.91 -18.33
CA SER A 21 3.75 25.40 -19.67
C SER A 21 2.47 26.24 -19.76
N PRO A 22 2.46 27.34 -20.55
CA PRO A 22 1.22 28.04 -20.87
C PRO A 22 0.30 27.13 -21.70
N PRO A 23 -1.04 27.25 -21.57
CA PRO A 23 -1.80 28.25 -20.79
C PRO A 23 -2.06 27.86 -19.32
N LEU A 24 -1.56 26.71 -18.84
CA LEU A 24 -1.84 26.22 -17.49
C LEU A 24 -1.13 27.04 -16.40
N ALA A 25 0.07 27.53 -16.70
CA ALA A 25 0.86 28.34 -15.79
C ALA A 25 0.19 29.66 -15.37
N SER A 26 -0.71 30.20 -16.19
CA SER A 26 -1.47 31.43 -15.89
C SER A 26 -2.71 31.21 -15.01
N ILE A 27 -3.07 29.94 -14.73
CA ILE A 27 -4.26 29.64 -13.92
C ILE A 27 -3.91 29.81 -12.43
N PRO A 28 -4.70 30.59 -11.67
CA PRO A 28 -4.44 30.83 -10.26
C PRO A 28 -4.48 29.52 -9.44
N GLY A 29 -3.41 29.26 -8.67
CA GLY A 29 -3.24 28.06 -7.84
C GLY A 29 -2.46 26.92 -8.52
N ILE A 30 -2.17 27.00 -9.82
CA ILE A 30 -1.33 26.01 -10.52
C ILE A 30 0.15 26.17 -10.17
N SER A 31 0.61 27.37 -9.83
CA SER A 31 1.98 27.62 -9.33
C SER A 31 2.30 26.80 -8.09
N ASP A 32 1.37 26.74 -7.14
CA ASP A 32 1.53 25.98 -5.90
C ASP A 32 1.52 24.47 -6.15
N ALA A 33 0.67 24.01 -7.06
CA ALA A 33 0.63 22.62 -7.51
C ALA A 33 1.96 22.22 -8.21
N SER A 34 2.48 23.09 -9.07
CA SER A 34 3.76 22.88 -9.74
C SER A 34 4.93 22.80 -8.74
N GLN A 35 4.97 23.70 -7.75
CA GLN A 35 5.99 23.66 -6.70
C GLN A 35 5.88 22.40 -5.84
N ALA A 36 4.68 21.92 -5.56
CA ALA A 36 4.47 20.66 -4.86
C ALA A 36 4.93 19.45 -5.69
N CYS A 37 4.68 19.44 -7.01
CA CYS A 37 5.24 18.45 -7.93
C CYS A 37 6.77 18.46 -7.92
N ASP A 38 7.41 19.63 -7.89
CA ASP A 38 8.87 19.75 -7.80
C ASP A 38 9.42 19.17 -6.49
N LYS A 39 8.77 19.46 -5.36
CA LYS A 39 9.16 18.88 -4.06
C LYS A 39 9.04 17.36 -4.06
N ILE A 40 7.99 16.80 -4.67
CA ILE A 40 7.82 15.35 -4.79
C ILE A 40 8.84 14.76 -5.75
N SER A 41 9.09 15.40 -6.89
CA SER A 41 10.07 14.94 -7.89
C SER A 41 11.49 14.94 -7.32
N ALA A 42 11.86 15.95 -6.51
CA ALA A 42 13.13 16.01 -5.81
C ALA A 42 13.27 14.84 -4.83
N ARG A 43 12.25 14.56 -4.02
CA ARG A 43 12.25 13.39 -3.10
C ARG A 43 12.39 12.07 -3.85
N LEU A 44 11.71 11.93 -4.98
CA LEU A 44 11.85 10.76 -5.86
C LEU A 44 13.25 10.64 -6.49
N ARG A 45 13.99 11.72 -6.69
CA ARG A 45 15.40 11.62 -7.13
C ARG A 45 16.29 11.00 -6.06
N TYR A 46 16.00 11.25 -4.78
CA TYR A 46 16.68 10.65 -3.64
C TYR A 46 16.19 9.25 -3.27
N GLY A 47 15.34 8.61 -4.08
CA GLY A 47 14.80 7.28 -3.77
C GLY A 47 13.65 7.29 -2.76
N ILE A 48 13.23 8.46 -2.26
CA ILE A 48 12.19 8.56 -1.24
C ILE A 48 10.82 8.42 -1.92
N ILE A 49 10.09 7.36 -1.55
CA ILE A 49 8.74 7.12 -2.08
C ILE A 49 7.77 8.15 -1.45
N PRO A 50 7.00 8.90 -2.26
CA PRO A 50 6.05 9.87 -1.75
C PRO A 50 4.81 9.22 -1.17
N ARG A 51 4.23 9.86 -0.15
CA ARG A 51 2.96 9.43 0.43
C ARG A 51 1.82 9.65 -0.58
N PRO A 52 0.87 8.70 -0.69
CA PRO A 52 -0.27 8.82 -1.60
C PRO A 52 -1.15 10.03 -1.28
N GLU A 53 -1.21 10.46 -0.02
CA GLU A 53 -1.91 11.68 0.41
C GLU A 53 -1.42 12.94 -0.30
N GLY A 54 -0.09 13.08 -0.48
CA GLY A 54 0.48 14.23 -1.18
C GLY A 54 0.08 14.26 -2.65
N VAL A 55 0.02 13.10 -3.30
CA VAL A 55 -0.45 12.96 -4.69
C VAL A 55 -1.96 13.19 -4.79
N ASN A 56 -2.76 12.72 -3.83
CA ASN A 56 -4.20 12.96 -3.80
C ASN A 56 -4.52 14.45 -3.59
N ARG A 57 -3.75 15.15 -2.75
CA ARG A 57 -3.90 16.60 -2.57
C ARG A 57 -3.63 17.36 -3.86
N LEU A 58 -2.57 16.98 -4.59
CA LEU A 58 -2.28 17.54 -5.92
C LEU A 58 -3.42 17.30 -6.91
N ASN A 59 -3.92 16.06 -6.96
CA ASN A 59 -5.06 15.70 -7.81
C ASN A 59 -6.32 16.54 -7.47
N ALA A 60 -6.58 16.78 -6.19
CA ALA A 60 -7.70 17.62 -5.76
C ALA A 60 -7.54 19.09 -6.18
N ILE A 61 -6.33 19.65 -6.06
CA ILE A 61 -6.04 21.03 -6.49
C ILE A 61 -6.27 21.18 -8.00
N LEU A 62 -5.79 20.23 -8.79
CA LEU A 62 -5.95 20.25 -10.24
C LEU A 62 -7.40 20.00 -10.68
N TRP A 63 -8.15 19.17 -9.95
CA TRP A 63 -9.59 19.01 -10.15
C TRP A 63 -10.36 20.29 -9.88
N LEU A 64 -10.01 21.01 -8.80
CA LEU A 64 -10.63 22.28 -8.48
C LEU A 64 -10.29 23.35 -9.54
N ALA A 65 -9.04 23.40 -10.01
CA ALA A 65 -8.64 24.27 -11.11
C ALA A 65 -9.43 23.95 -12.40
N ARG A 66 -9.61 22.66 -12.71
CA ARG A 66 -10.42 22.20 -13.86
C ARG A 66 -11.85 22.69 -13.76
N MET A 67 -12.48 22.56 -12.58
CA MET A 67 -13.86 22.98 -12.39
C MET A 67 -14.04 24.50 -12.52
N ARG A 68 -13.06 25.29 -12.07
CA ARG A 68 -13.06 26.74 -12.29
C ARG A 68 -12.94 27.09 -13.77
N GLU A 69 -12.00 26.48 -14.48
CA GLU A 69 -11.83 26.69 -15.93
C GLU A 69 -13.07 26.29 -16.72
N ALA A 70 -13.68 25.16 -16.37
CA ALA A 70 -14.92 24.70 -17.01
C ALA A 70 -16.09 25.65 -16.75
N GLY A 71 -16.12 26.34 -15.60
CA GLY A 71 -17.13 27.34 -15.28
C GLY A 71 -16.97 28.66 -16.04
N ILE A 72 -15.73 29.05 -16.38
CA ILE A 72 -15.42 30.31 -17.07
C ILE A 72 -15.46 30.13 -18.61
N HIS A 73 -14.80 29.08 -19.12
CA HIS A 73 -14.55 28.87 -20.54
C HIS A 73 -15.36 27.71 -21.14
N GLY A 74 -16.18 27.03 -20.33
CA GLY A 74 -16.95 25.85 -20.72
C GLY A 74 -16.16 24.54 -20.62
N GLN A 75 -16.88 23.42 -20.48
CA GLN A 75 -16.28 22.09 -20.28
C GLN A 75 -15.42 21.61 -21.45
N SER A 76 -15.65 22.15 -22.65
CA SER A 76 -14.91 21.80 -23.88
C SER A 76 -13.60 22.57 -24.04
N SER A 77 -13.21 23.40 -23.08
CA SER A 77 -11.94 24.13 -23.13
C SER A 77 -10.75 23.16 -23.14
N ALA A 78 -9.77 23.45 -23.99
CA ALA A 78 -8.52 22.68 -24.08
C ALA A 78 -7.79 22.63 -22.72
N THR A 79 -7.87 23.69 -21.92
CA THR A 79 -7.26 23.78 -20.58
C THR A 79 -7.94 22.84 -19.59
N ALA A 80 -9.28 22.78 -19.62
CA ALA A 80 -10.06 21.88 -18.78
C ALA A 80 -9.86 20.40 -19.17
N HIS A 81 -9.70 20.12 -20.47
CA HIS A 81 -9.38 18.78 -20.95
C HIS A 81 -7.98 18.32 -20.48
N GLU A 82 -6.97 19.19 -20.63
CA GLU A 82 -5.60 18.88 -20.24
C GLU A 82 -5.45 18.68 -18.71
N LEU A 83 -6.10 19.52 -17.90
CA LEU A 83 -6.20 19.31 -16.44
C LEU A 83 -6.90 17.98 -16.10
N GLY A 84 -7.90 17.59 -16.88
CA GLY A 84 -8.56 16.30 -16.77
C GLY A 84 -7.59 15.13 -17.00
N ARG A 85 -6.77 15.22 -18.05
CA ARG A 85 -5.74 14.23 -18.37
C ARG A 85 -4.71 14.09 -17.23
N LEU A 86 -4.23 15.23 -16.70
CA LEU A 86 -3.27 15.25 -15.58
C LEU A 86 -3.87 14.65 -14.30
N ASN A 87 -5.14 14.90 -14.01
CA ASN A 87 -5.83 14.30 -12.88
C ASN A 87 -5.92 12.77 -12.97
N VAL A 88 -6.27 12.25 -14.15
CA VAL A 88 -6.32 10.80 -14.38
C VAL A 88 -4.94 10.19 -14.14
N LEU A 89 -3.89 10.83 -14.64
CA LEU A 89 -2.51 10.38 -14.49
C LEU A 89 -2.06 10.40 -13.02
N LEU A 90 -2.38 11.44 -12.25
CA LEU A 90 -2.13 11.46 -10.80
C LEU A 90 -2.97 10.44 -10.03
N GLY A 91 -4.21 10.19 -10.46
CA GLY A 91 -5.05 9.12 -9.94
C GLY A 91 -4.41 7.75 -10.12
N GLN A 92 -3.83 7.48 -11.29
CA GLN A 92 -3.07 6.26 -11.56
C GLN A 92 -1.82 6.18 -10.68
N VAL A 93 -1.06 7.27 -10.54
CA VAL A 93 0.11 7.34 -9.64
C VAL A 93 -0.30 7.03 -8.20
N SER A 94 -1.39 7.61 -7.71
CA SER A 94 -1.93 7.32 -6.37
C SER A 94 -2.35 5.86 -6.22
N GLY A 95 -3.02 5.28 -7.23
CA GLY A 95 -3.38 3.87 -7.25
C GLY A 95 -2.15 2.95 -7.17
N VAL A 96 -1.11 3.25 -7.95
CA VAL A 96 0.16 2.52 -7.90
C VAL A 96 0.83 2.64 -6.53
N LEU A 97 0.82 3.83 -5.92
CA LEU A 97 1.36 4.04 -4.58
C LEU A 97 0.56 3.25 -3.52
N LYS A 98 -0.77 3.26 -3.58
CA LYS A 98 -1.63 2.47 -2.68
C LYS A 98 -1.46 0.97 -2.85
N ALA A 99 -1.13 0.51 -4.06
CA ALA A 99 -0.80 -0.89 -4.33
C ALA A 99 0.58 -1.30 -3.78
N CYS A 100 1.49 -0.35 -3.52
CA CYS A 100 2.76 -0.67 -2.87
C CYS A 100 2.51 -1.18 -1.45
N TRP A 101 3.22 -2.26 -1.08
CA TRP A 101 3.10 -2.89 0.24
C TRP A 101 3.19 -1.89 1.39
N ILE A 102 4.05 -0.87 1.29
CA ILE A 102 4.24 0.18 2.31
C ILE A 102 2.94 0.93 2.63
N TYR A 103 2.19 1.36 1.60
CA TYR A 103 0.98 2.18 1.77
C TYR A 103 -0.34 1.39 1.69
N ARG A 104 -0.27 0.11 1.33
CA ARG A 104 -1.42 -0.80 1.41
C ARG A 104 -2.03 -0.76 2.81
N GLY A 105 -3.35 -0.65 2.88
CA GLY A 105 -4.08 -0.65 4.14
C GLY A 105 -3.91 -1.97 4.89
N TRP A 106 -4.03 -1.91 6.22
CA TRP A 106 -4.26 -3.08 7.04
C TRP A 106 -5.74 -3.40 6.98
N GLU A 107 -6.11 -4.42 6.23
CA GLU A 107 -7.50 -4.80 6.03
C GLU A 107 -7.74 -6.17 6.62
N ALA A 108 -8.63 -6.23 7.62
CA ALA A 108 -9.06 -7.50 8.20
C ALA A 108 -9.97 -8.22 7.19
N SER A 109 -9.44 -9.25 6.53
CA SER A 109 -10.25 -10.07 5.65
C SER A 109 -11.05 -11.08 6.48
N ARG A 110 -12.39 -11.06 6.37
CA ARG A 110 -13.24 -12.07 7.03
C ARG A 110 -12.88 -13.50 6.65
N ALA A 111 -12.38 -13.71 5.43
CA ALA A 111 -11.90 -15.01 4.98
C ALA A 111 -10.60 -15.42 5.70
N SER A 112 -9.76 -14.46 6.10
CA SER A 112 -8.49 -14.74 6.76
C SER A 112 -8.65 -15.27 8.18
N THR A 113 -9.69 -14.84 8.91
CA THR A 113 -10.04 -15.42 10.21
C THR A 113 -10.35 -16.92 10.07
N ILE A 114 -11.15 -17.28 9.07
CA ILE A 114 -11.56 -18.66 8.83
C ILE A 114 -10.36 -19.51 8.40
N VAL A 115 -9.54 -19.00 7.48
CA VAL A 115 -8.34 -19.70 6.99
C VAL A 115 -7.30 -19.87 8.11
N SER A 116 -7.08 -18.85 8.94
CA SER A 116 -6.12 -18.93 10.06
C SER A 116 -6.56 -19.98 11.08
N ILE A 117 -7.86 -20.02 11.43
CA ILE A 117 -8.41 -21.02 12.34
C ILE A 117 -8.31 -22.43 11.73
N LEU A 118 -8.68 -22.58 10.45
CA LEU A 118 -8.59 -23.85 9.70
C LEU A 118 -7.16 -24.34 9.48
N LEU A 119 -6.15 -23.48 9.61
CA LEU A 119 -4.74 -23.86 9.42
C LEU A 119 -4.05 -24.14 10.77
N ILE A 120 -4.35 -23.31 11.79
CA ILE A 120 -3.76 -23.41 13.12
C ILE A 120 -4.32 -24.61 13.89
N ILE A 121 -5.64 -24.83 13.88
CA ILE A 121 -6.25 -25.94 14.64
C ILE A 121 -5.72 -27.31 14.17
N PRO A 122 -5.69 -27.62 12.85
CA PRO A 122 -5.11 -28.88 12.38
C PRO A 122 -3.61 -29.00 12.68
N ALA A 123 -2.85 -27.90 12.63
CA ALA A 123 -1.43 -27.93 12.98
C ALA A 123 -1.23 -28.33 14.45
N PHE A 124 -2.06 -27.83 15.37
CA PHE A 124 -2.04 -28.26 16.77
C PHE A 124 -2.48 -29.72 16.95
N LEU A 125 -3.47 -30.20 16.18
CA LEU A 125 -3.88 -31.61 16.21
C LEU A 125 -2.75 -32.54 15.75
N VAL A 126 -2.06 -32.18 14.66
CA VAL A 126 -0.89 -32.93 14.16
C VAL A 126 0.26 -32.89 15.17
N PHE A 127 0.50 -31.73 15.77
CA PHE A 127 1.50 -31.59 16.84
C PHE A 127 1.19 -32.51 18.03
N TRP A 128 -0.06 -32.55 18.47
CA TRP A 128 -0.49 -33.41 19.57
C TRP A 128 -0.36 -34.90 19.22
N LEU A 129 -0.74 -35.28 18.00
CA LEU A 129 -0.57 -36.64 17.50
C LEU A 129 0.92 -37.05 17.44
N ALA A 130 1.79 -36.15 16.99
CA ALA A 130 3.23 -36.42 16.91
C ALA A 130 3.84 -36.67 18.30
N LEU A 131 3.40 -35.94 19.32
CA LEU A 131 3.78 -36.21 20.71
C LEU A 131 3.23 -37.56 21.20
N TYR A 132 1.97 -37.87 20.88
CA TYR A 132 1.33 -39.13 21.27
C TYR A 132 2.05 -40.37 20.73
N VAL A 133 2.55 -40.32 19.48
CA VAL A 133 3.29 -41.43 18.85
C VAL A 133 4.75 -41.51 19.34
N GLY A 134 5.16 -40.68 20.30
CA GLY A 134 6.48 -40.71 20.95
C GLY A 134 7.50 -39.74 20.36
N GLY A 135 7.07 -38.73 19.60
CA GLY A 135 7.93 -37.67 19.11
C GLY A 135 8.53 -36.86 20.27
N THR A 136 9.81 -36.49 20.15
CA THR A 136 10.47 -35.66 21.16
C THR A 136 9.84 -34.27 21.20
N ILE A 137 9.50 -33.78 22.41
CA ILE A 137 8.90 -32.47 22.65
C ILE A 137 9.68 -31.36 21.93
N LEU A 138 11.02 -31.40 21.99
CA LEU A 138 11.88 -30.39 21.38
C LEU A 138 11.70 -30.32 19.85
N VAL A 139 11.75 -31.44 19.14
CA VAL A 139 11.62 -31.48 17.67
C VAL A 139 10.21 -31.08 17.22
N CYS A 140 9.17 -31.56 17.91
CA CYS A 140 7.79 -31.19 17.63
C CYS A 140 7.58 -29.68 17.84
N SER A 141 8.12 -29.12 18.93
CA SER A 141 7.94 -27.72 19.29
C SER A 141 8.69 -26.78 18.36
N VAL A 142 9.92 -27.12 17.95
CA VAL A 142 10.67 -26.36 16.94
C VAL A 142 9.93 -26.39 15.60
N SER A 143 9.40 -27.53 15.19
CA SER A 143 8.66 -27.65 13.92
C SER A 143 7.39 -26.81 13.93
N MET A 144 6.63 -26.83 15.04
CA MET A 144 5.44 -26.02 15.21
C MET A 144 5.78 -24.51 15.27
N ALA A 145 6.85 -24.15 15.95
CA ALA A 145 7.35 -22.77 15.98
C ALA A 145 7.76 -22.28 14.58
N LEU A 146 8.38 -23.11 13.75
CA LEU A 146 8.71 -22.76 12.37
C LEU A 146 7.45 -22.55 11.53
N PHE A 147 6.45 -23.43 11.65
CA PHE A 147 5.17 -23.32 10.95
C PHE A 147 4.43 -22.02 11.31
N LEU A 148 4.31 -21.71 12.61
CA LEU A 148 3.71 -20.46 13.07
C LEU A 148 4.50 -19.24 12.61
N GLY A 149 5.84 -19.32 12.61
CA GLY A 149 6.72 -18.27 12.12
C GLY A 149 6.51 -17.96 10.64
N VAL A 150 6.36 -18.99 9.81
CA VAL A 150 5.97 -18.81 8.40
C VAL A 150 4.60 -18.14 8.29
N GLY A 151 3.63 -18.54 9.11
CA GLY A 151 2.31 -17.90 9.21
C GLY A 151 2.40 -16.40 9.53
N ILE A 152 3.25 -16.01 10.49
CA ILE A 152 3.50 -14.59 10.81
C ILE A 152 4.04 -13.84 9.60
N VAL A 153 5.06 -14.37 8.93
CA VAL A 153 5.68 -13.71 7.77
C VAL A 153 4.68 -13.52 6.63
N VAL A 154 3.88 -14.56 6.33
CA VAL A 154 2.85 -14.51 5.29
C VAL A 154 1.77 -13.49 5.66
N ASN A 155 1.23 -13.55 6.88
CA ASN A 155 0.19 -12.63 7.35
C ASN A 155 0.66 -11.17 7.39
N LEU A 156 1.95 -10.93 7.71
CA LEU A 156 2.57 -9.61 7.62
C LEU A 156 2.72 -9.15 6.17
N TRP A 157 3.12 -10.05 5.28
CA TRP A 157 3.22 -9.74 3.85
C TRP A 157 1.85 -9.38 3.24
N ILE A 158 0.77 -10.02 3.68
CA ILE A 158 -0.59 -9.64 3.28
C ILE A 158 -1.21 -8.52 4.16
N LYS A 159 -0.49 -7.98 5.14
CA LYS A 159 -1.01 -6.98 6.10
C LYS A 159 -2.36 -7.35 6.70
N ASP A 160 -2.55 -8.63 7.02
CA ASP A 160 -3.76 -9.10 7.67
C ASP A 160 -3.56 -9.11 9.19
N PRO A 161 -4.22 -8.19 9.93
CA PRO A 161 -4.02 -8.08 11.37
C PRO A 161 -4.56 -9.29 12.14
N VAL A 162 -5.60 -9.95 11.61
CA VAL A 162 -6.26 -11.07 12.31
C VAL A 162 -5.39 -12.32 12.25
N GLY A 163 -4.91 -12.70 11.06
CA GLY A 163 -4.02 -13.85 10.90
C GLY A 163 -2.70 -13.66 11.65
N LEU A 164 -2.16 -12.43 11.68
CA LEU A 164 -1.01 -12.08 12.50
C LEU A 164 -1.29 -12.30 13.99
N PHE A 165 -2.41 -11.79 14.50
CA PHE A 165 -2.81 -11.98 15.89
C PHE A 165 -2.89 -13.47 16.26
N TRP A 166 -3.58 -14.28 15.47
CA TRP A 166 -3.72 -15.72 15.75
C TRP A 166 -2.39 -16.48 15.66
N SER A 167 -1.54 -16.14 14.69
CA SER A 167 -0.23 -16.78 14.52
C SER A 167 0.72 -16.44 15.67
N LEU A 168 0.71 -15.20 16.15
CA LEU A 168 1.47 -14.76 17.33
C LEU A 168 0.92 -15.36 18.63
N TYR A 169 -0.39 -15.32 18.84
CA TYR A 169 -1.03 -15.81 20.06
C TYR A 169 -0.86 -17.33 20.23
N SER A 170 -0.75 -18.07 19.12
CA SER A 170 -0.48 -19.51 19.12
C SER A 170 0.88 -19.90 19.71
N TYR A 171 1.82 -18.97 19.87
CA TYR A 171 3.07 -19.24 20.60
C TYR A 171 2.88 -19.38 22.10
N ILE A 172 1.83 -18.79 22.69
CA ILE A 172 1.56 -18.87 24.13
C ILE A 172 1.32 -20.32 24.58
N PRO A 173 0.39 -21.09 23.99
CA PRO A 173 0.22 -22.50 24.36
C PRO A 173 1.45 -23.35 24.02
N LEU A 174 2.17 -23.04 22.94
CA LEU A 174 3.43 -23.73 22.61
C LEU A 174 4.49 -23.52 23.70
N TYR A 175 4.64 -22.28 24.18
CA TYR A 175 5.56 -21.95 25.27
C TYR A 175 5.17 -22.64 26.57
N ALA A 176 3.87 -22.68 26.91
CA ALA A 176 3.39 -23.39 28.08
C ALA A 176 3.75 -24.88 28.05
N ILE A 177 3.66 -25.55 26.88
CA ILE A 177 3.97 -26.99 26.73
C ILE A 177 5.47 -27.28 26.82
N ILE A 178 6.35 -26.33 26.50
CA ILE A 178 7.81 -26.51 26.56
C ILE A 178 8.33 -26.33 27.99
N TYR A 179 7.71 -25.44 28.78
CA TYR A 179 8.24 -24.96 30.06
C TYR A 179 7.41 -25.35 31.29
N MET A 180 6.24 -25.97 31.12
CA MET A 180 5.48 -26.61 32.21
C MET A 180 5.51 -28.12 32.05
#